data_AF-A0A1B6IXY4-F1
#
_entry.id   AF-A0A1B6IXY4-F1
#
_cell.length_a   1.000
_cell.length_b   1.000
_cell.length_c   1.000
_cell.angle_alpha   90.00
_cell.angle_beta   90.00
_cell.angle_gamma   90.00
#
_symmetry.space_group_name_H-M   'P 1'
#
loop_
_entity.id
_entity.type
_entity.pdbx_description
1 polymer ?
#
loop_
_entity_poly.entity_id
_entity_poly.type
_entity_poly.pdbx_seq_one_letter_code
_entity_poly.pdbx_strand_id
1 'polypeptide(L)'
;KRAELSLKGVAKPEQVLYGGPVRGESAMVYKDEIGSRVQHTYQVYNQGPWRVSNLEIHIEWPFQVANTKPLGKWLLYMEEKPYIEALSGGECFMAPNQVNPLGLVDRPGLLEVPLDGSTPVPPYNVSQEGNGEGQRTRRRRDAEMVVTAETYKDKDGRVHRVVNMNCLLGTAKCFKFRCVVYNLQKNQEATISIRARLWNSTLVAD
;
A
#
# COMPACT_ATOMS: atom_id res chain seq x y z
N LYS A 1 -3.80 -32.26 -19.29
CA LYS A 1 -4.21 -31.86 -17.92
C LYS A 1 -4.29 -30.33 -17.91
N ARG A 2 -5.40 -29.72 -17.50
CA ARG A 2 -5.61 -28.26 -17.54
C ARG A 2 -6.20 -27.79 -16.21
N ALA A 3 -5.49 -26.90 -15.52
CA ALA A 3 -6.08 -26.13 -14.41
C ALA A 3 -6.68 -24.83 -14.98
N GLU A 4 -7.68 -24.31 -14.31
CA GLU A 4 -8.34 -23.05 -14.67
C GLU A 4 -8.32 -22.17 -13.45
N LEU A 5 -7.51 -21.11 -13.50
CA LEU A 5 -7.24 -20.25 -12.37
C LEU A 5 -7.93 -18.90 -12.58
N SER A 6 -8.46 -18.35 -11.50
CA SER A 6 -8.99 -17.00 -11.45
C SER A 6 -8.32 -16.24 -10.32
N LEU A 7 -7.94 -14.98 -10.55
CA LEU A 7 -7.32 -14.09 -9.59
C LEU A 7 -8.21 -12.86 -9.41
N LYS A 8 -8.52 -12.52 -8.16
CA LYS A 8 -9.26 -11.32 -7.78
C LYS A 8 -8.47 -10.55 -6.73
N GLY A 9 -8.56 -9.22 -6.76
CA GLY A 9 -7.87 -8.35 -5.81
C GLY A 9 -8.81 -7.31 -5.23
N VAL A 10 -8.61 -6.96 -3.95
CA VAL A 10 -9.31 -5.88 -3.27
C VAL A 10 -8.37 -5.16 -2.32
N ALA A 11 -8.58 -3.87 -2.10
CA ALA A 11 -7.89 -3.09 -1.07
C ALA A 11 -8.89 -2.70 0.03
N LYS A 12 -8.46 -2.79 1.29
CA LYS A 12 -9.24 -2.39 2.47
C LYS A 12 -8.47 -1.39 3.34
N PRO A 13 -9.04 -0.21 3.67
CA PRO A 13 -10.22 0.35 2.99
C PRO A 13 -9.88 0.66 1.52
N GLU A 14 -10.90 0.74 0.67
CA GLU A 14 -10.73 1.09 -0.75
C GLU A 14 -10.25 2.54 -0.91
N GLN A 15 -10.69 3.41 0.00
CA GLN A 15 -10.32 4.82 0.03
C GLN A 15 -9.80 5.17 1.42
N VAL A 16 -8.73 5.95 1.46
CA VAL A 16 -8.15 6.47 2.69
C VAL A 16 -8.05 7.99 2.60
N LEU A 17 -8.31 8.65 3.73
CA LEU A 17 -7.98 10.06 3.89
C LEU A 17 -6.51 10.16 4.33
N TYR A 18 -5.82 11.18 3.82
CA TYR A 18 -4.46 11.53 4.20
C TYR A 18 -4.44 12.93 4.79
N GLY A 19 -3.52 13.17 5.73
CA GLY A 19 -3.41 14.44 6.44
C GLY A 19 -2.41 14.37 7.60
N GLY A 20 -2.46 15.37 8.48
CA GLY A 20 -1.56 15.45 9.64
C GLY A 20 -0.26 16.21 9.35
N PRO A 21 0.64 16.30 10.35
CA PRO A 21 1.88 17.06 10.22
C PRO A 21 2.85 16.40 9.22
N VAL A 22 3.53 17.22 8.43
CA VAL A 22 4.60 16.76 7.56
C VAL A 22 5.79 16.35 8.41
N ARG A 23 6.13 15.06 8.40
CA ARG A 23 7.26 14.49 9.14
C ARG A 23 8.24 13.84 8.16
N GLY A 24 9.51 14.19 8.30
CA GLY A 24 10.59 13.60 7.51
C GLY A 24 10.85 12.14 7.90
N GLU A 25 11.40 11.37 6.96
CA GLU A 25 11.73 9.95 7.14
C GLU A 25 12.56 9.68 8.40
N SER A 26 13.61 10.49 8.64
CA SER A 26 14.51 10.33 9.78
C SER A 26 13.88 10.64 11.14
N ALA A 27 12.69 11.24 11.16
CA ALA A 27 11.94 11.55 12.37
C ALA A 27 10.84 10.53 12.66
N MET A 28 10.65 9.52 11.81
CA MET A 28 9.69 8.44 12.02
C MET A 28 10.26 7.40 12.98
N VAL A 29 9.47 7.01 13.97
CA VAL A 29 9.83 5.94 14.92
C VAL A 29 8.76 4.85 14.92
N TYR A 30 7.49 5.25 14.85
CA TYR A 30 6.36 4.35 14.94
C TYR A 30 5.60 4.24 13.62
N LYS A 31 5.02 3.07 13.35
CA LYS A 31 4.27 2.82 12.10
C LYS A 31 3.08 3.79 11.94
N ASP A 32 2.38 4.11 13.03
CA ASP A 32 1.23 5.04 13.03
C ASP A 32 1.56 6.45 12.55
N GLU A 33 2.84 6.83 12.57
CA GLU A 33 3.29 8.15 12.15
C GLU A 33 3.37 8.30 10.63
N ILE A 34 3.36 7.19 9.88
CA ILE A 34 3.37 7.20 8.41
C ILE A 34 2.03 7.70 7.87
N GLY A 35 0.93 7.18 8.42
CA GLY A 35 -0.42 7.45 7.95
C GLY A 35 -1.35 6.24 8.02
N SER A 36 -2.40 6.31 7.20
CA SER A 36 -3.51 5.37 7.19
C SER A 36 -3.07 3.98 6.73
N ARG A 37 -3.51 2.94 7.44
CA ARG A 37 -3.29 1.55 7.04
C ARG A 37 -4.16 1.16 5.86
N VAL A 38 -3.59 0.34 4.99
CA VAL A 38 -4.26 -0.31 3.86
C VAL A 38 -3.82 -1.76 3.78
N GLN A 39 -4.76 -2.65 3.46
CA GLN A 39 -4.49 -4.06 3.22
C GLN A 39 -4.93 -4.41 1.81
N HIS A 40 -3.99 -4.92 1.00
CA HIS A 40 -4.30 -5.48 -0.30
C HIS A 40 -4.44 -7.00 -0.16
N THR A 41 -5.57 -7.53 -0.61
CA THR A 41 -5.89 -8.95 -0.56
C THR A 41 -6.08 -9.47 -1.98
N TYR A 42 -5.34 -10.52 -2.33
CA TYR A 42 -5.40 -11.18 -3.62
C TYR A 42 -5.83 -12.63 -3.44
N GLN A 43 -7.00 -12.99 -3.96
CA GLN A 43 -7.59 -14.32 -3.86
C GLN A 43 -7.42 -15.04 -5.19
N VAL A 44 -6.79 -16.22 -5.15
CA VAL A 44 -6.72 -17.13 -6.29
C VAL A 44 -7.64 -18.31 -6.05
N TYR A 45 -8.43 -18.68 -7.06
CA TYR A 45 -9.30 -19.84 -7.03
C TYR A 45 -9.07 -20.76 -8.23
N ASN A 46 -8.95 -22.07 -7.98
CA ASN A 46 -8.80 -23.10 -9.01
C ASN A 46 -10.16 -23.72 -9.37
N GLN A 47 -10.74 -23.24 -10.47
CA GLN A 47 -11.97 -23.74 -11.08
C GLN A 47 -11.76 -25.00 -11.92
N GLY A 48 -10.50 -25.29 -12.27
CA GLY A 48 -10.17 -26.38 -13.18
C GLY A 48 -10.21 -27.76 -12.53
N PRO A 49 -10.35 -28.83 -13.32
CA PRO A 49 -10.43 -30.19 -12.79
C PRO A 49 -9.10 -30.73 -12.24
N TRP A 50 -7.98 -30.05 -12.48
CA TRP A 50 -6.63 -30.51 -12.10
C TRP A 50 -5.98 -29.60 -11.06
N ARG A 51 -5.19 -30.21 -10.16
CA ARG A 51 -4.39 -29.50 -9.16
C ARG A 51 -3.22 -28.72 -9.79
N VAL A 52 -2.77 -27.69 -9.11
CA VAL A 52 -1.54 -26.94 -9.42
C VAL A 52 -0.52 -27.16 -8.32
N SER A 53 0.64 -27.75 -8.66
CA SER A 53 1.66 -28.11 -7.67
C SER A 53 2.34 -26.90 -7.03
N ASN A 54 2.75 -25.92 -7.84
CA ASN A 54 3.31 -24.65 -7.39
C ASN A 54 2.72 -23.55 -8.26
N LEU A 55 1.96 -22.65 -7.66
CA LEU A 55 1.44 -21.48 -8.33
C LEU A 55 2.25 -20.26 -7.90
N GLU A 56 2.90 -19.60 -8.84
CA GLU A 56 3.67 -18.38 -8.60
C GLU A 56 2.85 -17.15 -8.98
N ILE A 57 2.67 -16.23 -8.04
CA ILE A 57 2.03 -14.94 -8.22
C ILE A 57 3.12 -13.88 -8.16
N HIS A 58 3.23 -13.05 -9.20
CA HIS A 58 4.19 -11.96 -9.27
C HIS A 58 3.49 -10.63 -8.98
N ILE A 59 4.03 -9.86 -8.04
CA ILE A 59 3.45 -8.60 -7.58
C ILE A 59 4.45 -7.48 -7.83
N GLU A 60 3.98 -6.39 -8.43
CA GLU A 60 4.69 -5.12 -8.51
C GLU A 60 4.05 -4.15 -7.51
N TRP A 61 4.83 -3.68 -6.54
CA TRP A 61 4.32 -2.87 -5.43
C TRP A 61 4.74 -1.41 -5.57
N PRO A 62 3.80 -0.45 -5.66
CA PRO A 62 4.09 0.96 -5.86
C PRO A 62 4.50 1.63 -4.54
N PHE A 63 5.79 1.61 -4.24
CA PHE A 63 6.32 2.07 -2.96
C PHE A 63 6.77 3.53 -2.95
N GLN A 64 7.02 4.14 -4.11
CA GLN A 64 7.47 5.52 -4.25
C GLN A 64 6.84 6.20 -5.47
N VAL A 65 6.65 7.52 -5.39
CA VAL A 65 6.25 8.34 -6.54
C VAL A 65 7.36 8.35 -7.58
N ALA A 66 7.00 8.25 -8.87
CA ALA A 66 7.98 8.34 -9.94
C ALA A 66 8.67 9.71 -9.95
N ASN A 67 9.99 9.69 -10.12
CA ASN A 67 10.79 10.89 -10.30
C ASN A 67 12.08 10.58 -11.07
N THR A 68 12.84 11.63 -11.36
CA THR A 68 14.13 11.55 -12.07
C THR A 68 15.30 11.15 -11.15
N LYS A 69 15.08 11.07 -9.83
CA LYS A 69 16.11 10.69 -8.86
C LYS A 69 16.10 9.17 -8.62
N PRO A 70 17.17 8.57 -8.08
CA PRO A 70 17.15 7.14 -7.73
C PRO A 70 16.03 6.80 -6.73
N LEU A 71 15.83 7.66 -5.73
CA LEU A 71 14.79 7.54 -4.71
C LEU A 71 13.69 8.60 -4.91
N GLY A 72 12.44 8.14 -4.82
CA GLY A 72 11.24 8.95 -4.82
C GLY A 72 10.76 9.32 -3.41
N LYS A 73 9.72 10.14 -3.34
CA LYS A 73 8.93 10.29 -2.11
C LYS A 73 8.13 9.00 -1.88
N TRP A 74 8.01 8.56 -0.64
CA TRP A 74 7.27 7.34 -0.26
C TRP A 74 5.80 7.39 -0.67
N LEU A 75 5.23 6.24 -1.03
CA LEU A 75 3.82 6.08 -1.37
C LEU A 75 3.16 5.01 -0.49
N LEU A 76 3.30 3.72 -0.83
CA LEU A 76 2.82 2.60 0.00
C LEU A 76 3.98 1.91 0.72
N TYR A 77 4.04 2.12 2.03
CA TYR A 77 5.06 1.55 2.91
C TYR A 77 4.62 0.19 3.44
N MET A 78 5.34 -0.88 3.10
CA MET A 78 5.01 -2.23 3.56
C MET A 78 5.46 -2.45 5.01
N GLU A 79 4.53 -2.81 5.89
CA GLU A 79 4.79 -2.91 7.34
C GLU A 79 5.43 -4.25 7.73
N GLU A 80 5.11 -5.30 6.97
CA GLU A 80 5.45 -6.68 7.30
C GLU A 80 5.46 -7.56 6.05
N LYS A 81 6.05 -8.75 6.18
CA LYS A 81 6.13 -9.70 5.08
C LYS A 81 4.70 -10.16 4.72
N PRO A 82 4.31 -10.16 3.43
CA PRO A 82 3.02 -10.68 3.01
C PRO A 82 2.83 -12.13 3.45
N TYR A 83 1.61 -12.47 3.85
CA TYR A 83 1.26 -13.81 4.31
C TYR A 83 0.24 -14.46 3.39
N ILE A 84 0.22 -15.79 3.40
CA ILE A 84 -0.63 -16.61 2.53
C ILE A 84 -1.51 -17.51 3.40
N GLU A 85 -2.82 -17.43 3.17
CA GLU A 85 -3.82 -18.34 3.74
C GLU A 85 -4.22 -19.33 2.65
N ALA A 86 -3.74 -20.57 2.76
CA ALA A 86 -4.05 -21.65 1.84
C ALA A 86 -3.99 -22.99 2.58
N LEU A 87 -4.78 -23.98 2.16
CA LEU A 87 -4.83 -25.28 2.84
C LEU A 87 -3.47 -26.00 2.89
N SER A 88 -2.71 -25.93 1.79
CA SER A 88 -1.36 -26.52 1.69
C SER A 88 -0.25 -25.49 1.97
N GLY A 89 -0.62 -24.29 2.44
CA GLY A 89 0.30 -23.19 2.71
C GLY A 89 0.91 -22.53 1.47
N GLY A 90 1.86 -21.65 1.72
CA GLY A 90 2.59 -20.92 0.70
C GLY A 90 3.61 -19.98 1.33
N GLU A 91 4.48 -19.40 0.51
CA GLU A 91 5.47 -18.43 0.97
C GLU A 91 5.70 -17.31 -0.06
N CYS A 92 5.88 -16.08 0.44
CA CYS A 92 6.33 -14.95 -0.36
C CYS A 92 7.86 -14.74 -0.25
N PHE A 93 8.50 -14.47 -1.38
CA PHE A 93 9.93 -14.24 -1.52
C PHE A 93 10.18 -12.81 -1.96
N MET A 94 10.94 -12.08 -1.13
CA MET A 94 11.19 -10.65 -1.25
C MET A 94 12.69 -10.38 -1.15
N ALA A 95 13.15 -9.30 -1.77
CA ALA A 95 14.52 -8.82 -1.60
C ALA A 95 14.69 -8.15 -0.22
N PRO A 96 15.93 -8.08 0.30
CA PRO A 96 16.22 -7.30 1.51
C PRO A 96 15.72 -5.85 1.39
N ASN A 97 15.32 -5.25 2.51
CA ASN A 97 14.87 -3.85 2.60
C ASN A 97 13.60 -3.49 1.78
N GLN A 98 12.80 -4.48 1.34
CA GLN A 98 11.48 -4.22 0.75
C GLN A 98 10.36 -4.11 1.79
N VAL A 99 10.55 -4.72 2.96
CA VAL A 99 9.60 -4.75 4.07
C VAL A 99 10.18 -3.95 5.23
N ASN A 100 9.40 -3.00 5.73
CA ASN A 100 9.75 -2.13 6.85
C ASN A 100 11.23 -1.69 6.87
N PRO A 101 11.78 -1.11 5.78
CA PRO A 101 13.20 -0.78 5.70
C PRO A 101 13.67 0.24 6.75
N LEU A 102 12.75 1.03 7.31
CA LEU A 102 13.05 2.01 8.35
C LEU A 102 13.01 1.40 9.77
N GLY A 103 12.68 0.11 9.90
CA GLY A 103 12.63 -0.57 11.19
C GLY A 103 11.62 0.02 12.16
N LEU A 104 10.52 0.59 11.65
CA LEU A 104 9.50 1.23 12.49
C LEU A 104 8.77 0.18 13.31
N VAL A 105 8.47 0.55 14.56
CA VAL A 105 7.82 -0.34 15.52
C VAL A 105 6.37 0.07 15.76
N ASP A 106 5.57 -0.85 16.30
CA ASP A 106 4.24 -0.51 16.74
C ASP A 106 4.32 0.34 18.01
N ARG A 107 3.49 1.39 18.11
CA ARG A 107 3.48 2.26 19.29
C ARG A 107 2.93 1.52 20.50
N PRO A 108 3.67 1.43 21.62
CA PRO A 108 3.17 0.82 22.83
C PRO A 108 1.88 1.51 23.31
N GLY A 109 0.85 0.71 23.62
CA GLY A 109 -0.43 1.21 24.14
C GLY A 109 -1.40 1.75 23.09
N LEU A 110 -1.03 1.80 21.80
CA LEU A 110 -1.96 2.15 20.73
C LEU A 110 -2.60 0.89 20.13
N LEU A 111 -3.91 0.72 20.37
CA LEU A 111 -4.70 -0.32 19.71
C LEU A 111 -5.23 0.21 18.39
N GLU A 112 -4.67 -0.27 17.29
CA GLU A 112 -5.15 0.11 15.96
C GLU A 112 -6.32 -0.76 15.50
N VAL A 113 -7.41 -0.12 15.07
CA VAL A 113 -8.66 -0.80 14.67
C VAL A 113 -8.44 -1.81 13.54
N PRO A 114 -8.84 -3.09 13.69
CA PRO A 114 -8.71 -4.08 12.62
C PRO A 114 -9.34 -3.62 11.31
N LEU A 115 -8.64 -3.81 10.19
CA LEU A 115 -9.09 -3.39 8.86
C LEU A 115 -10.30 -4.20 8.34
N ASP A 116 -10.70 -5.26 9.05
CA ASP A 116 -11.78 -6.17 8.67
C ASP A 116 -13.19 -5.71 9.11
N GLY A 117 -13.32 -4.50 9.63
CA GLY A 117 -14.61 -3.79 9.71
C GLY A 117 -15.59 -4.25 10.78
N SER A 118 -15.15 -4.99 11.82
CA SER A 118 -16.03 -5.52 12.88
C SER A 118 -16.28 -4.58 14.07
N THR A 119 -15.93 -3.29 14.03
CA THR A 119 -16.28 -2.33 15.09
C THR A 119 -16.63 -0.94 14.57
N PRO A 120 -17.68 -0.28 15.10
CA PRO A 120 -17.98 1.12 14.83
C PRO A 120 -16.85 2.04 15.32
N VAL A 121 -16.42 2.96 14.48
CA VAL A 121 -15.40 3.98 14.78
C VAL A 121 -15.96 4.98 15.81
N PRO A 122 -15.30 5.23 16.96
CA PRO A 122 -15.61 6.39 17.79
C PRO A 122 -15.09 7.66 17.09
N PRO A 123 -15.81 8.80 17.16
CA PRO A 123 -15.35 10.04 16.57
C PRO A 123 -14.00 10.47 17.16
N TYR A 124 -13.02 10.69 16.28
CA TYR A 124 -11.71 11.21 16.65
C TYR A 124 -11.86 12.68 17.05
N ASN A 125 -11.68 13.00 18.34
CA ASN A 125 -11.64 14.38 18.81
C ASN A 125 -10.28 15.00 18.45
N VAL A 126 -10.30 15.92 17.49
CA VAL A 126 -9.16 16.77 17.15
C VAL A 126 -9.04 17.86 18.22
N SER A 127 -8.07 17.72 19.13
CA SER A 127 -7.63 18.86 19.95
C SER A 127 -6.66 19.71 19.14
N GLN A 128 -7.13 20.86 18.69
CA GLN A 128 -6.29 21.96 18.22
C GLN A 128 -5.51 22.54 19.40
N GLU A 129 -4.19 22.67 19.27
CA GLU A 129 -3.41 23.86 19.63
C GLU A 129 -1.90 23.62 19.45
N GLY A 130 -1.18 24.66 18.99
CA GLY A 130 0.28 24.69 18.99
C GLY A 130 0.92 25.43 17.80
N ASN A 131 0.84 26.75 17.81
CA ASN A 131 1.48 27.67 16.87
C ASN A 131 3.02 27.57 16.97
N GLY A 132 3.71 27.35 15.85
CA GLY A 132 5.17 27.37 15.76
C GLY A 132 5.60 28.03 14.45
N GLU A 133 5.87 29.32 14.49
CA GLU A 133 6.43 30.09 13.37
C GLU A 133 7.87 29.63 13.09
N GLY A 134 8.04 28.82 12.04
CA GLY A 134 9.34 28.40 11.51
C GLY A 134 9.66 29.12 10.20
N GLN A 135 10.74 29.90 10.21
CA GLN A 135 11.27 30.69 9.10
C GLN A 135 11.35 29.93 7.77
N ARG A 136 10.69 30.48 6.74
CA ARG A 136 10.77 30.01 5.35
C ARG A 136 12.11 30.40 4.72
N THR A 137 13.10 29.50 4.79
CA THR A 137 14.24 29.55 3.87
C THR A 137 13.79 29.05 2.50
N ARG A 138 13.78 29.95 1.51
CA ARG A 138 13.41 29.68 0.12
C ARG A 138 14.48 28.80 -0.52
N ARG A 139 14.39 27.47 -0.33
CA ARG A 139 15.23 26.51 -1.03
C ARG A 139 14.71 26.39 -2.47
N ARG A 140 15.60 26.67 -3.43
CA ARG A 140 15.35 26.53 -4.87
C ARG A 140 14.89 25.09 -5.13
N ARG A 141 13.62 24.91 -5.51
CA ARG A 141 13.05 23.58 -5.81
C ARG A 141 13.66 23.10 -7.12
N ASP A 142 14.42 22.01 -7.07
CA ASP A 142 14.66 21.19 -8.25
C ASP A 142 13.28 20.83 -8.82
N ALA A 143 13.09 20.97 -10.14
CA ALA A 143 11.85 20.58 -10.79
C ALA A 143 11.61 19.08 -10.59
N GLU A 144 10.76 18.73 -9.63
CA GLU A 144 10.27 17.36 -9.46
C GLU A 144 9.40 17.02 -10.67
N MET A 145 9.47 15.76 -11.12
CA MET A 145 8.54 15.24 -12.11
C MET A 145 7.15 15.24 -11.48
N VAL A 146 6.28 16.15 -11.93
CA VAL A 146 4.90 16.19 -11.50
C VAL A 146 4.14 15.13 -12.27
N VAL A 147 3.60 14.12 -11.58
CA VAL A 147 2.68 13.17 -12.22
C VAL A 147 1.39 13.93 -12.54
N THR A 148 1.08 14.07 -13.82
CA THR A 148 -0.07 14.87 -14.27
C THR A 148 -1.38 14.24 -13.80
N ALA A 149 -2.27 15.07 -13.24
CA ALA A 149 -3.61 14.64 -12.87
C ALA A 149 -4.49 14.45 -14.12
N GLU A 150 -5.14 13.30 -14.22
CA GLU A 150 -6.20 13.04 -15.18
C GLU A 150 -7.51 13.63 -14.67
N THR A 151 -8.35 14.11 -15.58
CA THR A 151 -9.64 14.73 -15.23
C THR A 151 -10.78 13.85 -15.74
N TYR A 152 -11.68 13.43 -14.85
CA TYR A 152 -12.90 12.71 -15.23
C TYR A 152 -14.15 13.39 -14.69
N LYS A 153 -15.27 13.20 -15.40
CA LYS A 153 -16.59 13.62 -14.94
C LYS A 153 -17.33 12.42 -14.38
N ASP A 154 -17.85 12.55 -13.16
CA ASP A 154 -18.73 11.53 -12.59
C ASP A 154 -20.13 11.57 -13.21
N LYS A 155 -20.98 10.62 -12.82
CA LYS A 155 -22.38 10.53 -13.29
C LYS A 155 -23.22 11.75 -12.92
N ASP A 156 -22.80 12.50 -11.91
CA ASP A 156 -23.46 13.72 -11.41
C ASP A 156 -22.90 15.00 -12.08
N GLY A 157 -21.98 14.85 -13.04
CA GLY A 157 -21.36 15.95 -13.76
C GLY A 157 -20.23 16.67 -13.01
N ARG A 158 -19.83 16.18 -11.83
CA ARG A 158 -18.71 16.76 -11.06
C ARG A 158 -17.40 16.35 -11.69
N VAL A 159 -16.50 17.32 -11.79
CA VAL A 159 -15.16 17.15 -12.36
C VAL A 159 -14.19 16.77 -11.25
N HIS A 160 -13.59 15.60 -11.37
CA HIS A 160 -12.58 15.08 -10.45
C HIS A 160 -11.21 15.11 -11.12
N ARG A 161 -10.19 15.52 -10.37
CA ARG A 161 -8.79 15.47 -10.80
C ARG A 161 -8.09 14.39 -10.00
N VAL A 162 -7.62 13.34 -10.67
CA VAL A 162 -7.03 12.17 -10.02
C VAL A 162 -5.67 11.88 -10.62
N VAL A 163 -4.69 11.66 -9.74
CA VAL A 163 -3.34 11.25 -10.12
C VAL A 163 -3.25 9.74 -9.97
N ASN A 164 -2.89 9.05 -11.05
CA ASN A 164 -2.78 7.59 -11.04
C ASN A 164 -1.32 7.18 -10.83
N MET A 165 -1.02 6.55 -9.70
CA MET A 165 0.31 6.04 -9.35
C MET A 165 0.40 4.56 -9.71
N ASN A 166 1.03 4.24 -10.84
CA ASN A 166 0.94 2.94 -11.50
C ASN A 166 2.32 2.46 -11.98
N CYS A 167 2.65 1.20 -11.69
CA CYS A 167 3.92 0.57 -12.08
C CYS A 167 4.09 0.45 -13.59
N LEU A 168 3.03 0.05 -14.30
CA LEU A 168 3.03 -0.17 -15.75
C LEU A 168 3.10 1.15 -16.53
N LEU A 169 2.44 2.19 -16.02
CA LEU A 169 2.49 3.53 -16.62
C LEU A 169 3.77 4.29 -16.26
N GLY A 170 4.61 3.75 -15.37
CA GLY A 170 5.84 4.40 -14.92
C GLY A 170 5.60 5.64 -14.05
N THR A 171 4.37 5.84 -13.55
CA THR A 171 4.02 6.95 -12.64
C THR A 171 4.28 6.62 -11.17
N ALA A 172 4.64 5.37 -10.88
CA ALA A 172 5.20 4.93 -9.60
C ALA A 172 6.51 4.15 -9.80
N LYS A 173 7.43 4.30 -8.85
CA LYS A 173 8.55 3.36 -8.68
C LYS A 173 8.02 2.13 -7.95
N CYS A 174 8.31 0.97 -8.51
CA CYS A 174 7.82 -0.30 -7.98
C CYS A 174 8.95 -1.29 -7.74
N PHE A 175 8.85 -2.04 -6.65
CA PHE A 175 9.66 -3.22 -6.46
C PHE A 175 8.84 -4.48 -6.74
N LYS A 176 9.52 -5.55 -7.14
CA LYS A 176 8.87 -6.83 -7.44
C LYS A 176 9.14 -7.83 -6.34
N PHE A 177 8.14 -8.65 -6.07
CA PHE A 177 8.27 -9.86 -5.26
C PHE A 177 7.32 -10.93 -5.77
N ARG A 178 7.50 -12.16 -5.30
CA ARG A 178 6.69 -13.31 -5.74
C ARG A 178 6.14 -14.08 -4.55
N CYS A 179 4.98 -14.66 -4.70
CA CYS A 179 4.35 -15.54 -3.72
C CYS A 179 4.07 -16.89 -4.36
N VAL A 180 4.45 -17.98 -3.69
CA VAL A 180 4.22 -19.34 -4.16
C VAL A 180 3.16 -19.99 -3.29
N VAL A 181 2.05 -20.37 -3.91
CA VAL A 181 1.00 -21.18 -3.28
C VAL A 181 1.29 -22.65 -3.59
N TYR A 182 1.36 -23.48 -2.56
CA TYR A 182 1.67 -24.89 -2.71
C TYR A 182 0.39 -25.69 -2.97
N ASN A 183 0.47 -26.66 -3.88
CA ASN A 183 -0.48 -27.75 -4.07
C ASN A 183 -1.98 -27.35 -4.04
N LEU A 184 -2.34 -26.33 -4.82
CA LEU A 184 -3.72 -25.83 -4.93
C LEU A 184 -4.59 -26.87 -5.66
N GLN A 185 -5.48 -27.55 -4.93
CA GLN A 185 -6.37 -28.56 -5.52
C GLN A 185 -7.48 -27.92 -6.37
N LYS A 186 -8.23 -28.78 -7.06
CA LYS A 186 -9.52 -28.40 -7.66
C LYS A 186 -10.44 -27.82 -6.59
N ASN A 187 -11.16 -26.75 -6.93
CA ASN A 187 -12.13 -26.06 -6.10
C ASN A 187 -11.56 -25.50 -4.79
N GLN A 188 -10.25 -25.22 -4.75
CA GLN A 188 -9.59 -24.58 -3.61
C GLN A 188 -9.22 -23.14 -3.93
N GLU A 189 -9.11 -22.36 -2.87
CA GLU A 189 -8.60 -21.00 -2.89
C GLU A 189 -7.35 -20.81 -2.04
N ALA A 190 -6.63 -19.75 -2.37
CA ALA A 190 -5.56 -19.21 -1.57
C ALA A 190 -5.66 -17.68 -1.54
N THR A 191 -5.42 -17.10 -0.38
CA THR A 191 -5.52 -15.65 -0.17
C THR A 191 -4.16 -15.12 0.22
N ILE A 192 -3.68 -14.10 -0.49
CA ILE A 192 -2.43 -13.38 -0.21
C ILE A 192 -2.80 -12.03 0.37
N SER A 193 -2.28 -11.70 1.54
CA SER A 193 -2.53 -10.44 2.23
C SER A 193 -1.25 -9.65 2.40
N ILE A 194 -1.30 -8.38 1.99
CA ILE A 194 -0.19 -7.43 2.05
C ILE A 194 -0.64 -6.23 2.88
N ARG A 195 -0.01 -6.03 4.03
CA ARG A 195 -0.27 -4.88 4.92
C ARG A 195 0.71 -3.74 4.66
N ALA A 196 0.18 -2.55 4.49
CA ALA A 196 0.95 -1.36 4.20
C ALA A 196 0.30 -0.09 4.78
N ARG A 197 1.03 1.02 4.70
CA ARG A 197 0.52 2.36 5.01
C ARG A 197 0.69 3.31 3.86
N LEU A 198 -0.29 4.19 3.70
CA LEU A 198 -0.16 5.36 2.85
C LEU A 198 0.70 6.41 3.54
N TRP A 199 1.74 6.89 2.87
CA TRP A 199 2.65 7.91 3.41
C TRP A 199 2.06 9.31 3.30
N ASN A 200 1.42 9.77 4.37
CA ASN A 200 0.69 11.05 4.38
C ASN A 200 1.56 12.25 4.01
N SER A 201 2.80 12.31 4.51
CA SER A 201 3.68 13.46 4.28
C SER A 201 4.00 13.72 2.80
N THR A 202 3.97 12.69 1.96
CA THR A 202 4.17 12.83 0.52
C THR A 202 3.00 13.53 -0.13
N LEU A 203 1.78 13.24 0.33
CA LEU A 203 0.54 13.73 -0.26
C LEU A 203 0.09 15.08 0.32
N VAL A 204 0.58 15.44 1.51
CA VAL A 204 0.32 16.75 2.15
C VAL A 204 1.31 17.82 1.70
N ALA A 205 2.55 17.44 1.40
CA ALA A 205 3.62 18.39 1.07
C ALA A 205 3.65 18.84 -0.40
N ASP A 206 2.68 18.39 -1.22
CA ASP A 206 2.59 18.67 -2.67
C ASP A 206 1.40 19.58 -3.00
#